data_AF-A0A7C3C1Y7-F1
#
_entry.id   AF-A0A7C3C1Y7-F1
#
_cell.length_a   1.000
_cell.length_b   1.000
_cell.length_c   1.000
_cell.angle_alpha   90.00
_cell.angle_beta   90.00
_cell.angle_gamma   90.00
#
_symmetry.space_group_name_H-M   'P 1'
#
loop_
_entity.id
_entity.type
_entity.pdbx_description
1 polymer ?
#
loop_
_entity_poly.entity_id
_entity_poly.type
_entity_poly.pdbx_seq_one_letter_code
_entity_poly.pdbx_strand_id
1 'polypeptide(L)'
;MLKIIVLSIICLGVLGSGGYFGYQAAYAYGETAGYESGYSEGEDYGYTSGKSQGYEEGYQDGDEEGYSRGHDVGEQSGYDTGYTLGKDIGYQEGFSEGQIDGRENGYEYGYLQGTTDALGHGFTLRDPTYAEAVAFMNQDSTSENEYDGSEYGVYVCSHYSRDTNYNAEITGYRCALVELRYSDSGHTIVAFDTIDRGLVYFEPQSDELVVPGIGKRYYQCVIPKPGRYYPEPSFDDTIRDILIIW
;
A
#
# COMPACT_ATOMS: atom_id res chain seq x y z
N MET A 1 62.55 80.92 -87.33
CA MET A 1 61.65 79.74 -87.28
C MET A 1 62.05 78.72 -86.21
N LEU A 2 63.29 78.22 -86.16
CA LEU A 2 63.69 77.14 -85.25
C LEU A 2 63.48 77.44 -83.74
N LYS A 3 63.77 78.66 -83.26
CA LYS A 3 63.60 79.04 -81.85
C LYS A 3 62.15 78.98 -81.35
N ILE A 4 61.18 79.31 -82.20
CA ILE A 4 59.75 79.30 -81.84
C ILE A 4 59.26 77.86 -81.72
N ILE A 5 59.69 76.97 -82.62
CA ILE A 5 59.33 75.55 -82.60
C ILE A 5 59.84 74.87 -81.32
N VAL A 6 61.10 75.14 -80.93
CA VAL A 6 61.68 74.60 -79.70
C VAL A 6 60.94 75.11 -78.46
N LEU A 7 60.60 76.40 -78.40
CA LEU A 7 59.86 76.97 -77.27
C LEU A 7 58.46 76.37 -77.14
N SER A 8 57.76 76.15 -78.27
CA SER A 8 56.46 75.50 -78.30
C SER A 8 56.51 74.04 -77.87
N ILE A 9 57.55 73.30 -78.26
CA ILE A 9 57.74 71.90 -77.83
C ILE A 9 58.02 71.83 -76.32
N ILE A 10 58.83 72.75 -75.77
CA ILE A 10 59.09 72.83 -74.33
C ILE A 10 57.80 73.20 -73.58
N CYS A 11 57.03 74.19 -74.05
CA CYS A 11 55.75 74.55 -73.44
C CYS A 11 54.75 73.39 -73.47
N LEU A 12 54.63 72.67 -74.59
CA LEU A 12 53.77 71.49 -74.70
C LEU A 12 54.26 70.35 -73.79
N GLY A 13 55.56 70.16 -73.67
CA GLY A 13 56.16 69.17 -72.77
C GLY A 13 55.91 69.49 -71.29
N VAL A 14 56.00 70.77 -70.90
CA VAL A 14 55.76 71.23 -69.52
C VAL A 14 54.27 71.23 -69.18
N LEU A 15 53.39 71.62 -70.12
CA LEU A 15 51.94 71.55 -69.94
C LEU A 15 51.45 70.09 -69.90
N GLY A 16 52.00 69.23 -70.76
CA GLY A 16 51.69 67.80 -70.78
C GLY A 16 52.17 67.08 -69.52
N SER A 17 53.38 67.39 -69.03
CA SER A 17 53.89 66.79 -67.78
C SER A 17 53.14 67.29 -66.55
N GLY A 18 52.85 68.59 -66.47
CA GLY A 18 52.04 69.17 -65.39
C GLY A 18 50.62 68.58 -65.34
N GLY A 19 49.97 68.41 -66.50
CA GLY A 19 48.67 67.75 -66.60
C GLY A 19 48.72 66.26 -66.21
N TYR A 20 49.76 65.54 -66.63
CA TYR A 20 49.97 64.14 -66.26
C TYR A 20 50.17 63.94 -64.76
N PHE A 21 51.03 64.74 -64.11
CA PHE A 21 51.24 64.67 -62.67
C PHE A 21 49.99 65.10 -61.87
N GLY A 22 49.27 66.12 -62.34
CA GLY A 22 48.01 66.54 -61.74
C GLY A 22 46.93 65.45 -61.80
N TYR A 23 46.78 64.79 -62.96
CA TYR A 23 45.87 63.66 -63.12
C TYR A 23 46.25 62.48 -62.21
N GLN A 24 47.53 62.08 -62.17
CA GLN A 24 48.00 60.98 -61.34
C GLN A 24 47.76 61.24 -59.85
N ALA A 25 48.05 62.45 -59.37
CA ALA A 25 47.81 62.82 -57.98
C ALA A 25 46.32 62.87 -57.63
N ALA A 26 45.49 63.45 -58.50
CA ALA A 26 44.04 63.52 -58.28
C ALA A 26 43.38 62.13 -58.33
N TYR A 27 43.82 61.27 -59.25
CA TYR A 27 43.35 59.89 -59.35
C TYR A 27 43.74 59.08 -58.12
N ALA A 28 45.02 59.10 -57.72
CA ALA A 28 45.50 58.38 -56.54
C ALA A 28 44.82 58.85 -55.25
N TYR A 29 44.59 60.17 -55.11
CA TYR A 29 43.87 60.71 -53.96
C TYR A 29 42.39 60.31 -53.96
N GLY A 30 41.71 60.41 -55.11
CA GLY A 30 40.31 60.02 -55.25
C GLY A 30 40.09 58.53 -55.03
N GLU A 31 40.98 57.68 -55.52
CA GLU A 31 40.96 56.23 -55.30
C GLU A 31 41.16 55.90 -53.81
N THR A 32 42.19 56.48 -53.18
CA THR A 32 42.50 56.23 -51.76
C THR A 32 41.36 56.71 -50.86
N ALA A 33 40.91 57.95 -51.04
CA ALA A 33 39.84 58.51 -50.21
C ALA A 33 38.49 57.80 -50.44
N GLY A 34 38.18 57.45 -51.68
CA GLY A 34 36.97 56.70 -52.02
C GLY A 34 36.98 55.29 -51.43
N TYR A 35 38.13 54.60 -51.51
CA TYR A 35 38.30 53.27 -50.93
C TYR A 35 38.24 53.31 -49.40
N GLU A 36 38.98 54.20 -48.74
CA GLU A 36 38.99 54.31 -47.28
C GLU A 36 37.60 54.67 -46.73
N SER A 37 36.91 55.65 -47.32
CA SER A 37 35.58 56.05 -46.87
C SER A 37 34.55 54.95 -47.11
N GLY A 38 34.54 54.33 -48.30
CA GLY A 38 33.60 53.26 -48.63
C GLY A 38 33.84 51.98 -47.83
N TYR A 39 35.10 51.64 -47.57
CA TYR A 39 35.47 50.50 -46.73
C TYR A 39 35.10 50.75 -45.27
N SER A 40 35.45 51.92 -44.72
CA SER A 40 35.14 52.25 -43.33
C SER A 40 33.64 52.33 -43.06
N GLU A 41 32.86 52.96 -43.93
CA GLU A 41 31.40 53.04 -43.76
C GLU A 41 30.72 51.68 -43.96
N GLY A 42 31.18 50.90 -44.95
CA GLY A 42 30.63 49.57 -45.24
C GLY A 42 30.94 48.56 -44.13
N GLU A 43 32.16 48.58 -43.59
CA GLU A 43 32.55 47.74 -42.47
C GLU A 43 31.80 48.16 -41.20
N ASP A 44 31.80 49.44 -40.83
CA ASP A 44 31.20 49.88 -39.57
C ASP A 44 29.68 49.67 -39.57
N TYR A 45 28.98 50.03 -40.66
CA TYR A 45 27.54 49.86 -40.76
C TYR A 45 27.14 48.39 -40.93
N GLY A 46 27.83 47.65 -41.81
CA GLY A 46 27.53 46.25 -42.10
C GLY A 46 27.84 45.34 -40.90
N TYR A 47 28.97 45.57 -40.22
CA TYR A 47 29.35 44.82 -39.03
C TYR A 47 28.45 45.17 -37.85
N THR A 48 28.21 46.46 -37.58
CA THR A 48 27.42 46.86 -36.42
C THR A 48 25.96 46.48 -36.57
N SER A 49 25.33 46.76 -37.72
CA SER A 49 23.92 46.43 -37.93
C SER A 49 23.71 44.92 -38.07
N GLY A 50 24.56 44.23 -38.84
CA GLY A 50 24.43 42.79 -39.05
C GLY A 50 24.70 41.98 -37.78
N LYS A 51 25.67 42.40 -36.97
CA LYS A 51 25.94 41.76 -35.68
C LYS A 51 24.87 42.10 -34.64
N SER A 52 24.40 43.34 -34.55
CA SER A 52 23.35 43.70 -33.58
C SER A 52 22.06 42.96 -33.90
N GLN A 53 21.54 43.05 -35.14
CA GLN A 53 20.28 42.40 -35.50
C GLN A 53 20.40 40.87 -35.46
N GLY A 54 21.45 40.29 -36.05
CA GLY A 54 21.61 38.84 -36.09
C GLY A 54 21.84 38.22 -34.71
N TYR A 55 22.53 38.92 -33.81
CA TYR A 55 22.74 38.44 -32.44
C TYR A 55 21.51 38.68 -31.57
N GLU A 56 20.88 39.85 -31.65
CA GLU A 56 19.77 40.20 -30.77
C GLU A 56 18.50 39.42 -31.12
N GLU A 57 18.12 39.33 -32.41
CA GLU A 57 16.97 38.54 -32.86
C GLU A 57 17.23 37.03 -32.69
N GLY A 58 18.41 36.55 -33.14
CA GLY A 58 18.73 35.13 -33.06
C GLY A 58 18.92 34.61 -31.63
N TYR A 59 19.43 35.45 -30.72
CA TYR A 59 19.58 35.10 -29.31
C TYR A 59 18.25 35.21 -28.56
N GLN A 60 17.45 36.26 -28.79
CA GLN A 60 16.13 36.36 -28.15
C GLN A 60 15.21 35.23 -28.58
N ASP A 61 15.05 34.98 -29.88
CA ASP A 61 14.16 33.91 -30.36
C ASP A 61 14.65 32.52 -29.91
N GLY A 62 15.96 32.28 -29.98
CA GLY A 62 16.56 31.01 -29.60
C GLY A 62 16.50 30.71 -28.10
N ASP A 63 16.74 31.72 -27.27
CA ASP A 63 16.71 31.59 -25.81
C ASP A 63 15.25 31.54 -25.32
N GLU A 64 14.36 32.38 -25.83
CA GLU A 64 12.97 32.44 -25.38
C GLU A 64 12.17 31.18 -25.81
N GLU A 65 12.26 30.75 -27.07
CA GLU A 65 11.60 29.50 -27.49
C GLU A 65 12.26 28.25 -26.92
N GLY A 66 13.60 28.22 -26.89
CA GLY A 66 14.36 27.04 -26.44
C GLY A 66 14.23 26.82 -24.93
N TYR A 67 14.38 27.89 -24.15
CA TYR A 67 14.26 27.84 -22.70
C TYR A 67 12.81 27.61 -22.28
N SER A 68 11.84 28.35 -22.81
CA SER A 68 10.44 28.19 -22.38
C SER A 68 9.90 26.81 -22.77
N ARG A 69 10.09 26.32 -24.00
CA ARG A 69 9.64 24.95 -24.35
C ARG A 69 10.40 23.87 -23.58
N GLY A 70 11.72 24.01 -23.44
CA GLY A 70 12.54 23.01 -22.74
C GLY A 70 12.19 22.92 -21.26
N HIS A 71 12.02 24.08 -20.61
CA HIS A 71 11.67 24.19 -19.20
C HIS A 71 10.22 23.74 -18.96
N ASP A 72 9.24 24.27 -19.69
CA ASP A 72 7.83 23.97 -19.46
C ASP A 72 7.51 22.49 -19.72
N VAL A 73 8.06 21.91 -20.81
CA VAL A 73 7.82 20.49 -21.12
C VAL A 73 8.61 19.58 -20.17
N GLY A 74 9.84 19.95 -19.83
CA GLY A 74 10.68 19.17 -18.91
C GLY A 74 10.14 19.17 -17.49
N GLU A 75 9.71 20.33 -16.99
CA GLU A 75 9.12 20.49 -15.66
C GLU A 75 7.76 19.82 -15.59
N GLN A 76 6.84 20.08 -16.53
CA GLN A 76 5.50 19.48 -16.48
C GLN A 76 5.57 17.95 -16.60
N SER A 77 6.33 17.43 -17.57
CA SER A 77 6.41 15.98 -17.80
C SER A 77 7.20 15.27 -16.69
N GLY A 78 8.29 15.88 -16.22
CA GLY A 78 9.11 15.35 -15.13
C GLY A 78 8.40 15.39 -13.78
N TYR A 79 7.69 16.48 -13.49
CA TYR A 79 6.92 16.64 -12.26
C TYR A 79 5.70 15.75 -12.25
N ASP A 80 4.87 15.74 -13.30
CA ASP A 80 3.66 14.91 -13.33
C ASP A 80 4.02 13.42 -13.28
N THR A 81 5.01 12.98 -14.06
CA THR A 81 5.43 11.57 -14.07
C THR A 81 6.10 11.20 -12.75
N GLY A 82 7.04 12.01 -12.25
CA GLY A 82 7.78 11.72 -11.02
C GLY A 82 6.90 11.77 -9.77
N TYR A 83 6.05 12.80 -9.68
CA TYR A 83 5.17 13.01 -8.52
C TYR A 83 4.02 12.01 -8.51
N THR A 84 3.32 11.81 -9.63
CA THR A 84 2.17 10.89 -9.68
C THR A 84 2.62 9.45 -9.51
N LEU A 85 3.64 9.02 -10.26
CA LEU A 85 4.14 7.65 -10.19
C LEU A 85 4.80 7.36 -8.84
N GLY A 86 5.62 8.30 -8.33
CA GLY A 86 6.30 8.14 -7.04
C GLY A 86 5.33 8.16 -5.85
N LYS A 87 4.30 9.01 -5.88
CA LYS A 87 3.30 9.09 -4.81
C LYS A 87 2.35 7.89 -4.87
N ASP A 88 1.79 7.56 -6.03
CA ASP A 88 0.77 6.51 -6.11
C ASP A 88 1.37 5.13 -5.89
N ILE A 89 2.50 4.81 -6.54
CA ILE A 89 3.18 3.51 -6.35
C ILE A 89 3.78 3.46 -4.94
N GLY A 90 4.53 4.48 -4.53
CA GLY A 90 5.19 4.48 -3.21
C GLY A 90 4.20 4.45 -2.05
N TYR A 91 3.05 5.12 -2.17
CA TYR A 91 2.00 5.06 -1.16
C TYR A 91 1.25 3.73 -1.19
N GLN A 92 0.86 3.21 -2.36
CA GLN A 92 0.13 1.93 -2.42
C GLN A 92 1.00 0.76 -1.98
N GLU A 93 2.22 0.65 -2.49
CA GLU A 93 3.15 -0.42 -2.10
C GLU A 93 3.53 -0.27 -0.63
N GLY A 94 3.98 0.91 -0.20
CA GLY A 94 4.39 1.13 1.18
C GLY A 94 3.26 0.97 2.21
N PHE A 95 2.04 1.42 1.88
CA PHE A 95 0.88 1.26 2.77
C PHE A 95 0.36 -0.17 2.78
N SER A 96 0.26 -0.82 1.61
CA SER A 96 -0.23 -2.20 1.52
C SER A 96 0.76 -3.17 2.16
N GLU A 97 2.05 -3.09 1.82
CA GLU A 97 3.08 -3.91 2.44
C GLU A 97 3.21 -3.59 3.93
N GLY A 98 3.27 -2.32 4.31
CA GLY A 98 3.37 -1.92 5.72
C GLY A 98 2.16 -2.33 6.56
N GLN A 99 0.95 -2.33 6.00
CA GLN A 99 -0.24 -2.79 6.70
C GLN A 99 -0.33 -4.31 6.74
N ILE A 100 0.04 -5.02 5.68
CA ILE A 100 0.08 -6.49 5.64
C ILE A 100 1.16 -6.99 6.60
N ASP A 101 2.40 -6.51 6.50
CA ASP A 101 3.48 -6.90 7.42
C ASP A 101 3.17 -6.45 8.85
N GLY A 102 2.73 -5.22 9.05
CA GLY A 102 2.46 -4.70 10.38
C GLY A 102 1.31 -5.43 11.07
N ARG A 103 0.24 -5.77 10.33
CA ARG A 103 -0.95 -6.42 10.89
C ARG A 103 -0.83 -7.92 10.91
N GLU A 104 -0.34 -8.58 9.86
CA GLU A 104 -0.24 -10.04 9.83
C GLU A 104 1.01 -10.48 10.57
N ASN A 105 2.20 -10.04 10.15
CA ASN A 105 3.44 -10.47 10.80
C ASN A 105 3.59 -9.88 12.22
N GLY A 106 3.27 -8.60 12.41
CA GLY A 106 3.35 -7.97 13.74
C GLY A 106 2.38 -8.55 14.75
N TYR A 107 1.12 -8.81 14.36
CA TYR A 107 0.15 -9.46 15.23
C TYR A 107 0.49 -10.93 15.40
N GLU A 108 0.67 -11.69 14.32
CA GLU A 108 0.85 -13.14 14.41
C GLU A 108 2.15 -13.49 15.14
N TYR A 109 3.30 -12.97 14.72
CA TYR A 109 4.56 -13.25 15.42
C TYR A 109 4.64 -12.56 16.77
N GLY A 110 4.21 -11.30 16.90
CA GLY A 110 4.28 -10.57 18.17
C GLY A 110 3.35 -11.15 19.24
N TYR A 111 2.13 -11.49 18.86
CA TYR A 111 1.17 -12.16 19.76
C TYR A 111 1.60 -13.59 20.03
N LEU A 112 1.91 -14.40 19.02
CA LEU A 112 2.26 -15.81 19.23
C LEU A 112 3.57 -15.96 20.01
N GLN A 113 4.60 -15.21 19.66
CA GLN A 113 5.89 -15.24 20.37
C GLN A 113 5.76 -14.63 21.76
N GLY A 114 5.10 -13.48 21.90
CA GLY A 114 4.86 -12.86 23.20
C GLY A 114 4.04 -13.74 24.14
N THR A 115 3.08 -14.50 23.61
CA THR A 115 2.26 -15.44 24.37
C THR A 115 3.03 -16.72 24.72
N THR A 116 3.84 -17.24 23.78
CA THR A 116 4.72 -18.39 24.01
C THR A 116 5.80 -18.08 25.05
N ASP A 117 6.41 -16.90 24.97
CA ASP A 117 7.49 -16.46 25.86
C ASP A 117 6.96 -16.08 27.26
N ALA A 118 5.73 -15.54 27.35
CA ALA A 118 5.12 -15.18 28.62
C ALA A 118 4.54 -16.37 29.39
N LEU A 119 4.05 -17.41 28.71
CA LEU A 119 3.31 -18.52 29.34
C LEU A 119 4.14 -19.79 29.54
N GLY A 120 5.31 -19.91 28.89
CA GLY A 120 6.14 -21.11 28.93
C GLY A 120 5.52 -22.26 28.12
N HIS A 121 6.32 -23.30 27.84
CA HIS A 121 5.89 -24.45 27.04
C HIS A 121 4.55 -25.04 27.53
N GLY A 122 3.50 -24.91 26.72
CA GLY A 122 2.16 -25.45 26.99
C GLY A 122 1.13 -24.79 26.09
N PHE A 123 0.15 -25.56 25.61
CA PHE A 123 -0.91 -25.12 24.70
C PHE A 123 -1.49 -23.76 25.12
N THR A 124 -1.38 -22.73 24.26
CA THR A 124 -2.13 -21.49 24.46
C THR A 124 -3.57 -21.75 24.01
N LEU A 125 -4.41 -22.18 24.95
CA LEU A 125 -5.84 -22.30 24.71
C LEU A 125 -6.43 -20.91 24.52
N ARG A 126 -7.24 -20.74 23.47
CA ARG A 126 -7.96 -19.49 23.21
C ARG A 126 -9.47 -19.70 23.30
N ASP A 127 -10.16 -18.62 23.62
CA ASP A 127 -11.61 -18.55 23.52
C ASP A 127 -12.02 -18.53 22.02
N PRO A 128 -12.90 -19.43 21.55
CA PRO A 128 -13.33 -19.45 20.16
C PRO A 128 -14.39 -18.38 19.86
N THR A 129 -14.64 -18.09 18.59
CA THR A 129 -15.91 -17.47 18.17
C THR A 129 -17.06 -18.46 18.33
N TYR A 130 -18.30 -17.98 18.40
CA TYR A 130 -19.48 -18.82 18.39
C TYR A 130 -19.52 -19.77 17.18
N ALA A 131 -19.17 -19.26 16.00
CA ALA A 131 -19.13 -20.06 14.77
C ALA A 131 -18.10 -21.19 14.86
N GLU A 132 -16.92 -20.91 15.42
CA GLU A 132 -15.88 -21.93 15.65
C GLU A 132 -16.31 -22.97 16.68
N ALA A 133 -16.93 -22.57 17.79
CA ALA A 133 -17.44 -23.50 18.80
C ALA A 133 -18.50 -24.45 18.22
N VAL A 134 -19.46 -23.92 17.45
CA VAL A 134 -20.47 -24.73 16.76
C VAL A 134 -19.83 -25.64 15.70
N ALA A 135 -18.85 -25.14 14.95
CA ALA A 135 -18.15 -25.95 13.95
C ALA A 135 -17.36 -27.10 14.60
N PHE A 136 -16.69 -26.83 15.72
CA PHE A 136 -16.02 -27.84 16.53
C PHE A 136 -16.99 -28.92 17.01
N MET A 137 -18.10 -28.54 17.63
CA MET A 137 -19.11 -29.50 18.12
C MET A 137 -19.71 -30.37 17.00
N ASN A 138 -19.78 -29.87 15.76
CA ASN A 138 -20.25 -30.66 14.62
C ASN A 138 -19.17 -31.59 14.00
N GLN A 139 -17.89 -31.37 14.31
CA GLN A 139 -16.76 -32.15 13.81
C GLN A 139 -16.24 -33.15 14.84
N ASP A 140 -16.37 -32.83 16.12
CA ASP A 140 -16.07 -33.73 17.23
C ASP A 140 -16.96 -34.98 17.16
N SER A 141 -16.37 -36.16 17.25
CA SER A 141 -17.09 -37.44 17.12
C SER A 141 -17.47 -38.04 18.48
N THR A 142 -17.34 -37.29 19.58
CA THR A 142 -17.60 -37.80 20.94
C THR A 142 -19.05 -38.25 21.10
N SER A 143 -19.99 -37.57 20.44
CA SER A 143 -21.41 -37.92 20.43
C SER A 143 -21.73 -39.26 19.75
N GLU A 144 -20.78 -39.82 18.99
CA GLU A 144 -20.91 -41.13 18.34
C GLU A 144 -20.55 -42.30 19.29
N ASN A 145 -19.95 -42.02 20.45
CA ASN A 145 -19.62 -43.05 21.44
C ASN A 145 -20.90 -43.70 22.01
N GLU A 146 -20.84 -45.00 22.33
CA GLU A 146 -21.98 -45.71 22.92
C GLU A 146 -22.17 -45.34 24.40
N TYR A 147 -23.40 -44.94 24.76
CA TYR A 147 -23.76 -44.64 26.14
C TYR A 147 -23.94 -45.95 26.92
N ASP A 148 -23.06 -46.21 27.89
CA ASP A 148 -23.17 -47.38 28.76
C ASP A 148 -23.67 -46.97 30.14
N GLY A 149 -25.00 -46.95 30.27
CA GLY A 149 -25.72 -46.67 31.51
C GLY A 149 -25.94 -47.88 32.41
N SER A 150 -25.25 -49.01 32.17
CA SER A 150 -25.35 -50.18 33.05
C SER A 150 -24.71 -49.93 34.42
N GLU A 151 -25.06 -50.71 35.43
CA GLU A 151 -24.47 -50.62 36.79
C GLU A 151 -22.93 -50.77 36.78
N TYR A 152 -22.38 -51.39 35.72
CA TYR A 152 -20.94 -51.58 35.49
C TYR A 152 -20.41 -50.78 34.28
N GLY A 153 -21.27 -49.98 33.65
CA GLY A 153 -21.00 -49.20 32.46
C GLY A 153 -20.21 -47.96 32.78
N VAL A 154 -19.14 -47.73 32.04
CA VAL A 154 -18.12 -46.74 32.41
C VAL A 154 -18.20 -45.47 31.55
N TYR A 155 -19.16 -45.35 30.61
CA TYR A 155 -19.23 -44.21 29.69
C TYR A 155 -20.58 -43.48 29.80
N VAL A 156 -20.57 -42.44 30.64
CA VAL A 156 -21.74 -41.61 31.01
C VAL A 156 -21.47 -40.13 30.72
N CYS A 157 -22.42 -39.24 31.00
CA CYS A 157 -22.36 -37.79 30.69
C CYS A 157 -21.02 -37.09 31.00
N SER A 158 -20.38 -37.42 32.12
CA SER A 158 -19.08 -36.87 32.50
C SER A 158 -17.93 -37.31 31.58
N HIS A 159 -18.02 -38.51 30.98
CA HIS A 159 -17.05 -39.03 30.03
C HIS A 159 -17.17 -38.34 28.67
N TYR A 160 -18.40 -38.18 28.16
CA TYR A 160 -18.65 -37.36 26.96
C TYR A 160 -18.12 -35.94 27.15
N SER A 161 -18.46 -35.31 28.28
CA SER A 161 -18.02 -33.93 28.55
C SER A 161 -16.50 -33.82 28.66
N ARG A 162 -15.84 -34.79 29.34
CA ARG A 162 -14.38 -34.86 29.46
C ARG A 162 -13.70 -35.02 28.10
N ASP A 163 -14.20 -35.93 27.27
CA ASP A 163 -13.55 -36.25 25.99
C ASP A 163 -13.75 -35.11 24.98
N THR A 164 -14.95 -34.51 24.91
CA THR A 164 -15.18 -33.28 24.13
C THR A 164 -14.30 -32.12 24.61
N ASN A 165 -14.13 -31.96 25.93
CA ASN A 165 -13.24 -30.94 26.50
C ASN A 165 -11.79 -31.15 26.09
N TYR A 166 -11.27 -32.38 26.20
CA TYR A 166 -9.94 -32.76 25.75
C TYR A 166 -9.72 -32.53 24.23
N ASN A 167 -10.71 -32.88 23.40
CA ASN A 167 -10.63 -32.66 21.96
C ASN A 167 -10.64 -31.18 21.58
N ALA A 168 -11.36 -30.35 22.35
CA ALA A 168 -11.33 -28.90 22.19
C ALA A 168 -9.93 -28.36 22.50
N GLU A 169 -9.31 -28.83 23.59
CA GLU A 169 -7.95 -28.42 23.96
C GLU A 169 -6.90 -28.80 22.91
N ILE A 170 -6.99 -30.01 22.32
CA ILE A 170 -6.13 -30.41 21.19
C ILE A 170 -6.27 -29.45 20.00
N THR A 171 -7.49 -28.95 19.78
CA THR A 171 -7.80 -27.98 18.71
C THR A 171 -7.38 -26.55 19.08
N GLY A 172 -6.90 -26.33 20.31
CA GLY A 172 -6.48 -25.02 20.82
C GLY A 172 -7.62 -24.18 21.39
N TYR A 173 -8.80 -24.77 21.63
CA TYR A 173 -9.93 -24.07 22.22
C TYR A 173 -10.01 -24.31 23.72
N ARG A 174 -10.22 -23.22 24.46
CA ARG A 174 -10.56 -23.29 25.87
C ARG A 174 -12.02 -23.72 26.01
N CYS A 175 -12.22 -24.88 26.61
CA CYS A 175 -13.52 -25.47 26.87
C CYS A 175 -13.70 -25.64 28.38
N ALA A 176 -14.90 -25.38 28.89
CA ALA A 176 -15.25 -25.62 30.28
C ALA A 176 -16.04 -26.92 30.42
N LEU A 177 -15.79 -27.64 31.51
CA LEU A 177 -16.72 -28.63 32.05
C LEU A 177 -17.81 -27.90 32.85
N VAL A 178 -19.06 -28.28 32.65
CA VAL A 178 -20.20 -27.68 33.35
C VAL A 178 -20.97 -28.75 34.09
N GLU A 179 -20.98 -28.66 35.41
CA GLU A 179 -21.78 -29.53 36.29
C GLU A 179 -23.13 -28.85 36.57
N LEU A 180 -24.21 -29.53 36.17
CA LEU A 180 -25.58 -29.18 36.50
C LEU A 180 -26.04 -30.05 37.66
N ARG A 181 -26.42 -29.45 38.79
CA ARG A 181 -26.86 -30.20 39.97
C ARG A 181 -28.37 -30.18 40.10
N TYR A 182 -28.95 -31.36 40.34
CA TYR A 182 -30.38 -31.56 40.64
C TYR A 182 -30.56 -31.84 42.14
N SER A 183 -31.75 -32.26 42.59
CA SER A 183 -31.98 -32.57 44.01
C SER A 183 -31.21 -33.81 44.48
N ASP A 184 -31.22 -34.87 43.68
CA ASP A 184 -30.73 -36.20 44.04
C ASP A 184 -29.76 -36.80 43.00
N SER A 185 -29.41 -36.03 41.96
CA SER A 185 -28.45 -36.40 40.93
C SER A 185 -27.85 -35.16 40.26
N GLY A 186 -27.16 -35.33 39.13
CA GLY A 186 -26.64 -34.22 38.34
C GLY A 186 -26.41 -34.65 36.90
N HIS A 187 -25.94 -33.71 36.09
CA HIS A 187 -25.58 -33.91 34.70
C HIS A 187 -24.32 -33.11 34.38
N THR A 188 -23.56 -33.54 33.39
CA THR A 188 -22.36 -32.81 32.94
C THR A 188 -22.50 -32.49 31.47
N ILE A 189 -22.20 -31.25 31.12
CA ILE A 189 -22.15 -30.73 29.75
C ILE A 189 -20.87 -29.91 29.55
N VAL A 190 -20.70 -29.30 28.37
CA VAL A 190 -19.57 -28.42 28.08
C VAL A 190 -20.01 -26.99 27.78
N ALA A 191 -19.10 -26.04 27.94
CA ALA A 191 -19.33 -24.66 27.53
C ALA A 191 -18.07 -24.00 26.95
N PHE A 192 -18.31 -22.99 26.11
CA PHE A 192 -17.28 -22.13 25.54
C PHE A 192 -17.61 -20.68 25.89
N ASP A 193 -16.65 -19.93 26.41
CA ASP A 193 -16.79 -18.47 26.58
C ASP A 193 -16.40 -17.85 25.26
N THR A 194 -17.39 -17.61 24.40
CA THR A 194 -17.13 -17.19 23.02
C THR A 194 -16.83 -15.70 22.96
N ILE A 195 -15.87 -15.31 22.13
CA ILE A 195 -15.41 -13.91 22.05
C ILE A 195 -16.47 -12.94 21.53
N ASP A 196 -17.53 -13.44 20.88
CA ASP A 196 -18.57 -12.65 20.21
C ASP A 196 -19.99 -12.86 20.78
N ARG A 197 -20.22 -13.90 21.61
CA ARG A 197 -21.54 -14.17 22.23
C ARG A 197 -21.50 -14.51 23.72
N GLY A 198 -20.32 -14.44 24.35
CA GLY A 198 -20.11 -14.84 25.74
C GLY A 198 -20.31 -16.34 25.91
N LEU A 199 -20.73 -16.75 27.11
CA LEU A 199 -20.82 -18.16 27.48
C LEU A 199 -21.95 -18.91 26.75
N VAL A 200 -21.58 -20.00 26.06
CA VAL A 200 -22.48 -20.86 25.26
C VAL A 200 -22.29 -22.32 25.66
N TYR A 201 -23.39 -23.05 25.84
CA TYR A 201 -23.39 -24.42 26.36
C TYR A 201 -23.83 -25.42 25.30
N PHE A 202 -23.27 -26.63 25.36
CA PHE A 202 -23.58 -27.72 24.43
C PHE A 202 -23.73 -29.05 25.16
N GLU A 203 -24.68 -29.87 24.71
CA GLU A 203 -24.86 -31.26 25.13
C GLU A 203 -23.91 -32.17 24.33
N PRO A 204 -22.80 -32.67 24.92
CA PRO A 204 -21.79 -33.43 24.18
C PRO A 204 -22.28 -34.82 23.73
N GLN A 205 -23.42 -35.30 24.24
CA GLN A 205 -24.02 -36.55 23.75
C GLN A 205 -24.83 -36.36 22.46
N SER A 206 -25.18 -35.12 22.07
CA SER A 206 -26.01 -34.84 20.88
C SER A 206 -25.54 -33.67 20.00
N ASP A 207 -24.50 -32.96 20.43
CA ASP A 207 -23.92 -31.74 19.85
C ASP A 207 -24.90 -30.57 19.78
N GLU A 208 -25.95 -30.61 20.59
CA GLU A 208 -27.01 -29.61 20.57
C GLU A 208 -26.72 -28.47 21.54
N LEU A 209 -27.15 -27.27 21.16
CA LEU A 209 -27.07 -26.10 22.02
C LEU A 209 -27.96 -26.28 23.24
N VAL A 210 -27.50 -25.76 24.38
CA VAL A 210 -28.25 -25.78 25.63
C VAL A 210 -28.35 -24.37 26.18
N VAL A 211 -29.52 -24.01 26.72
CA VAL A 211 -29.74 -22.75 27.42
C VAL A 211 -30.14 -23.04 28.87
N PRO A 212 -29.19 -23.50 29.71
CA PRO A 212 -29.49 -23.90 31.07
C PRO A 212 -29.91 -22.69 31.92
N GLY A 213 -30.70 -22.93 32.96
CA GLY A 213 -31.10 -21.89 33.89
C GLY A 213 -31.58 -22.47 35.21
N ILE A 214 -31.20 -21.83 36.31
CA ILE A 214 -31.62 -22.23 37.66
C ILE A 214 -33.15 -22.23 37.74
N GLY A 215 -33.72 -23.32 38.26
CA GLY A 215 -35.16 -23.56 38.37
C GLY A 215 -35.84 -24.10 37.12
N LYS A 216 -35.11 -24.26 35.99
CA LYS A 216 -35.65 -24.91 34.79
C LYS A 216 -35.39 -26.41 34.80
N ARG A 217 -36.23 -27.17 34.10
CA ARG A 217 -36.02 -28.60 33.81
C ARG A 217 -34.99 -28.74 32.68
N TYR A 218 -33.94 -29.54 32.88
CA TYR A 218 -32.86 -29.68 31.92
C TYR A 218 -33.33 -30.17 30.54
N TYR A 219 -34.25 -31.13 30.47
CA TYR A 219 -34.78 -31.65 29.19
C TYR A 219 -35.45 -30.57 28.32
N GLN A 220 -35.88 -29.45 28.92
CA GLN A 220 -36.46 -28.30 28.22
C GLN A 220 -35.43 -27.24 27.81
N CYS A 221 -34.19 -27.37 28.29
CA CYS A 221 -33.11 -26.42 28.05
C CYS A 221 -32.30 -26.77 26.81
N VAL A 222 -32.34 -28.02 26.34
CA VAL A 222 -31.69 -28.44 25.09
C VAL A 222 -32.49 -27.89 23.91
N ILE A 223 -31.80 -27.32 22.91
CA ILE A 223 -32.39 -26.86 21.65
C ILE A 223 -32.26 -28.02 20.64
N PRO A 224 -33.33 -28.80 20.42
CA PRO A 224 -33.24 -30.00 19.60
C PRO A 224 -33.02 -29.66 18.12
N LYS A 225 -32.25 -30.49 17.43
CA LYS A 225 -32.18 -30.50 15.97
C LYS A 225 -33.58 -30.79 15.38
N PRO A 226 -33.88 -30.32 14.15
CA PRO A 226 -35.18 -30.53 13.52
C PRO A 226 -35.61 -32.00 13.54
N GLY A 227 -36.80 -32.29 14.07
CA GLY A 227 -37.35 -33.64 14.17
C GLY A 227 -36.93 -34.44 15.42
N ARG A 228 -36.07 -33.90 16.29
CA ARG A 228 -35.78 -34.45 17.61
C ARG A 228 -36.63 -33.80 18.69
N TYR A 229 -36.91 -34.57 19.74
CA TYR A 229 -37.59 -34.11 20.94
C TYR A 229 -37.04 -34.85 22.15
N TYR A 230 -36.98 -34.17 23.29
CA TYR A 230 -36.56 -34.74 24.56
C TYR A 230 -37.82 -35.00 25.42
N PRO A 231 -38.17 -36.26 25.70
CA PRO A 231 -39.30 -36.56 26.58
C PRO A 231 -38.98 -36.13 28.01
N GLU A 232 -40.02 -35.80 28.77
CA GLU A 232 -39.88 -35.53 30.21
C GLU A 232 -39.31 -36.76 30.93
N PRO A 233 -38.21 -36.62 31.71
CA PRO A 233 -37.62 -37.74 32.42
C PRO A 233 -38.49 -38.15 33.63
N SER A 234 -38.31 -39.39 34.08
CA SER A 234 -39.02 -39.93 35.25
C SER A 234 -38.56 -39.36 36.59
N PHE A 235 -37.47 -38.58 36.61
CA PHE A 235 -36.88 -37.96 37.78
C PHE A 235 -36.93 -36.42 37.67
N ASP A 236 -36.73 -35.73 38.79
CA ASP A 236 -36.68 -34.26 38.81
C ASP A 236 -35.30 -33.75 38.36
N ASP A 237 -35.21 -33.35 37.10
CA ASP A 237 -34.03 -32.71 36.50
C ASP A 237 -34.09 -31.17 36.58
N THR A 238 -34.76 -30.62 37.61
CA THR A 238 -34.73 -29.17 37.88
C THR A 238 -33.32 -28.75 38.27
N ILE A 239 -32.71 -27.87 37.47
CA ILE A 239 -31.37 -27.32 37.70
C ILE A 239 -31.39 -26.46 38.97
N ARG A 240 -30.61 -26.84 40.00
CA ARG A 240 -30.49 -26.12 41.28
C ARG A 240 -29.22 -25.28 41.36
N ASP A 241 -28.17 -25.72 40.69
CA ASP A 241 -26.85 -25.08 40.65
C ASP A 241 -26.19 -25.35 39.30
N ILE A 242 -25.35 -24.43 38.84
CA ILE A 242 -24.55 -24.53 37.62
C ILE A 242 -23.12 -24.16 37.99
N LEU A 243 -22.24 -25.16 38.03
CA LEU A 243 -20.82 -24.97 38.30
C LEU A 243 -20.05 -25.07 36.99
N ILE A 244 -19.30 -24.03 36.64
CA ILE A 244 -18.45 -23.97 35.44
C ILE A 244 -16.99 -24.14 35.90
N ILE A 245 -16.30 -25.10 35.28
CA ILE A 245 -14.94 -25.52 35.62
C ILE A 245 -14.07 -25.35 34.38
N TRP A 246 -13.04 -24.51 34.49
CA TRP A 246 -12.07 -24.21 33.43
C TRP A 246 -10.75 -24.92 33.64
#